data_AF-A0A3D6CKD2-F1
#
_entry.id   AF-A0A3D6CKD2-F1
#
_cell.length_a   1.000
_cell.length_b   1.000
_cell.length_c   1.000
_cell.angle_alpha   90.00
_cell.angle_beta   90.00
_cell.angle_gamma   90.00
#
_symmetry.space_group_name_H-M   'P 1'
#
loop_
_entity.id
_entity.type
_entity.pdbx_description
1 polymer ?
#
loop_
_entity_poly.entity_id
_entity_poly.type
_entity_poly.pdbx_seq_one_letter_code
_entity_poly.pdbx_strand_id
1 'polypeptide(L)' 'ISAGCCSLLKPSPDTPAVAALLEQLISDNFDANYISIIQGGHETNTLLFSQRFDLIFFTGSPKVGKVVMKA' A
#
# COMPACT_ATOMS: atom_id res chain seq x y z
N ILE A 1 -4.81 0.90 -12.03
CA ILE A 1 -5.04 0.02 -13.21
C ILE A 1 -5.48 0.80 -14.43
N SER A 2 -6.71 1.33 -14.51
CA SER A 2 -7.24 1.94 -15.75
C SER A 2 -6.44 3.15 -16.27
N ALA A 3 -5.70 3.84 -15.40
CA ALA A 3 -4.79 4.94 -15.78
C ALA A 3 -3.41 4.46 -16.30
N GLY A 4 -3.15 3.15 -16.34
CA GLY A 4 -1.88 2.58 -16.81
C GLY A 4 -0.73 2.55 -15.79
N CYS A 5 -0.94 3.02 -14.55
CA CYS A 5 0.12 3.05 -13.52
C CYS A 5 0.41 1.67 -12.91
N CYS A 6 1.67 1.44 -12.52
CA CYS A 6 2.02 0.43 -11.52
C CYS A 6 1.50 0.84 -10.14
N SER A 7 1.32 -0.11 -9.21
CA SER A 7 0.80 0.19 -7.88
C SER A 7 1.34 -0.75 -6.82
N LEU A 8 1.57 -0.22 -5.62
CA LEU A 8 1.87 -1.00 -4.42
C LEU A 8 0.73 -0.80 -3.41
N LEU A 9 0.13 -1.91 -2.98
CA LEU A 9 -0.92 -1.92 -1.97
C LEU A 9 -0.32 -2.19 -0.60
N LYS A 10 -0.86 -1.53 0.42
CA LYS A 10 -0.51 -1.76 1.81
C LYS A 10 -1.79 -1.80 2.67
N PRO A 11 -2.34 -2.99 2.95
CA PRO A 11 -3.55 -3.11 3.75
C PRO A 11 -3.30 -2.77 5.24
N SER A 12 -4.37 -2.61 6.00
CA SER A 12 -4.28 -2.36 7.44
C SER A 12 -3.80 -3.61 8.19
N PRO A 13 -2.83 -3.49 9.12
CA PRO A 13 -2.41 -4.61 9.97
C PRO A 13 -3.50 -5.05 10.96
N ASP A 14 -4.48 -4.18 11.24
CA ASP A 14 -5.57 -4.45 12.19
C ASP A 14 -6.63 -5.42 11.61
N THR A 15 -6.53 -5.75 10.32
CA THR A 15 -7.44 -6.67 9.62
C THR A 15 -6.68 -7.83 8.98
N PRO A 16 -6.04 -8.71 9.77
CA PRO A 16 -5.06 -9.69 9.26
C PRO A 16 -5.67 -10.71 8.29
N ALA A 17 -6.91 -11.17 8.52
CA ALA A 17 -7.56 -12.12 7.63
C ALA A 17 -7.84 -11.53 6.24
N VAL A 18 -8.29 -10.27 6.19
CA VAL A 18 -8.53 -9.56 4.93
C VAL A 18 -7.21 -9.25 4.23
N ALA A 19 -6.20 -8.82 4.99
CA ALA A 19 -4.88 -8.54 4.46
C ALA A 19 -4.25 -9.77 3.80
N ALA A 20 -4.35 -10.95 4.42
CA ALA A 20 -3.86 -12.21 3.86
C ALA A 20 -4.63 -12.63 2.60
N LEU A 21 -5.96 -12.47 2.60
CA LEU A 21 -6.77 -12.76 1.41
C LEU A 21 -6.40 -11.82 0.24
N LEU A 22 -6.23 -10.54 0.50
CA LEU A 22 -5.81 -9.57 -0.52
C LEU A 22 -4.42 -9.92 -1.07
N GLU A 23 -3.51 -10.36 -0.22
CA GLU A 23 -2.17 -10.76 -0.65
C GLU A 23 -2.20 -11.95 -1.60
N GLN A 24 -2.99 -12.96 -1.27
CA GLN A 24 -3.22 -14.09 -2.16
C GLN A 24 -3.82 -13.63 -3.50
N LEU A 25 -4.92 -12.87 -3.48
CA LEU A 25 -5.60 -12.44 -4.72
C LEU A 25 -4.71 -11.57 -5.60
N ILE A 26 -3.96 -10.64 -5.03
CA ILE A 26 -3.07 -9.79 -5.84
C ILE A 26 -1.93 -10.61 -6.45
N SER A 27 -1.33 -11.51 -5.66
CA SER A 27 -0.21 -12.34 -6.12
C SER A 27 -0.64 -13.37 -7.19
N ASP A 28 -1.85 -13.91 -7.08
CA ASP A 28 -2.39 -14.90 -8.03
C ASP A 28 -2.82 -14.26 -9.36
N ASN A 29 -3.15 -12.96 -9.36
CA ASN A 29 -3.76 -12.31 -10.51
C ASN A 29 -2.89 -11.27 -11.22
N PHE A 30 -1.79 -10.80 -10.62
CA PHE A 30 -0.94 -9.77 -11.21
C PHE A 30 0.55 -10.10 -11.13
N ASP A 31 1.31 -9.66 -12.13
CA ASP A 31 2.77 -9.65 -12.06
C ASP A 31 3.21 -8.67 -10.96
N ALA A 32 4.11 -9.11 -10.08
CA ALA A 32 4.60 -8.31 -8.96
C ALA A 32 5.30 -7.02 -9.39
N ASN A 33 5.83 -6.94 -10.63
CA ASN A 33 6.40 -5.72 -11.20
C ASN A 33 5.32 -4.72 -11.66
N TYR A 34 4.06 -5.15 -11.79
CA TYR A 34 2.93 -4.31 -12.15
C TYR A 34 2.10 -3.91 -10.91
N ILE A 35 1.58 -4.89 -10.17
CA ILE A 35 0.84 -4.66 -8.93
C ILE A 35 1.42 -5.56 -7.85
N SER A 36 1.92 -4.94 -6.79
CA SER A 36 2.44 -5.64 -5.62
C SER A 36 1.66 -5.27 -4.37
N ILE A 37 1.79 -6.09 -3.34
CA ILE A 37 1.20 -5.87 -2.03
C ILE A 37 2.26 -6.12 -0.96
N ILE A 38 2.29 -5.26 0.05
CA ILE A 38 3.21 -5.36 1.18
C ILE A 38 2.43 -5.26 2.49
N GLN A 39 2.67 -6.24 3.37
CA GLN A 39 2.11 -6.25 4.71
C GLN A 39 2.94 -5.42 5.68
N GLY A 40 2.32 -5.06 6.81
CA GLY A 40 3.05 -4.59 7.98
C GLY A 40 2.45 -3.34 8.62
N GLY A 41 3.11 -2.84 9.65
CA GLY A 41 2.64 -1.74 10.48
C GLY A 41 3.29 -0.39 10.15
N HIS A 42 3.63 0.33 11.21
CA HIS A 42 4.21 1.67 11.14
C HIS A 42 5.61 1.68 10.51
N GLU A 43 6.46 0.69 10.81
CA GLU A 43 7.82 0.60 10.25
C GLU A 43 7.80 0.49 8.72
N THR A 44 6.92 -0.37 8.19
CA THR A 44 6.68 -0.48 6.75
C THR A 44 6.22 0.84 6.14
N ASN A 45 5.36 1.59 6.82
CA ASN A 45 4.92 2.91 6.32
C ASN A 45 6.10 3.87 6.21
N THR A 46 6.95 3.95 7.24
CA THR A 46 8.14 4.81 7.21
C THR A 46 9.05 4.45 6.05
N LEU A 47 9.28 3.15 5.80
CA LEU A 47 10.07 2.70 4.66
C LEU A 47 9.43 3.11 3.33
N LEU A 48 8.13 2.84 3.14
CA LEU A 48 7.41 3.20 1.92
C LEU A 48 7.45 4.71 1.67
N PHE A 49 7.17 5.52 2.69
CA PHE A 49 7.18 6.97 2.59
C PHE A 49 8.56 7.58 2.33
N SER A 50 9.65 6.82 2.47
CA SER A 50 10.99 7.24 2.03
C SER A 50 11.28 6.96 0.55
N GLN A 51 10.42 6.21 -0.12
CA GLN A 51 10.54 5.92 -1.55
C GLN A 51 9.80 6.98 -2.37
N ARG A 52 10.22 7.16 -3.62
CA ARG A 52 9.56 8.08 -4.54
C ARG A 52 8.33 7.41 -5.16
N PHE A 53 7.15 7.97 -4.88
CA PHE A 53 5.91 7.64 -5.57
C PHE A 53 5.42 8.84 -6.38
N ASP A 54 4.86 8.61 -7.56
CA ASP A 54 4.23 9.67 -8.34
C ASP A 54 2.87 10.08 -7.74
N LEU A 55 2.20 9.16 -7.04
CA LEU A 55 0.95 9.40 -6.31
C LEU A 55 0.86 8.48 -5.09
N ILE A 56 0.53 9.05 -3.93
CA ILE A 56 0.14 8.29 -2.74
C ILE A 56 -1.36 8.47 -2.52
N PHE A 57 -2.11 7.36 -2.58
CA PHE A 57 -3.53 7.33 -2.24
C PHE A 57 -3.71 6.79 -0.82
N PHE A 58 -4.25 7.62 0.07
CA PHE A 58 -4.35 7.30 1.50
C PHE A 58 -5.78 7.42 2.03
N THR A 59 -6.21 6.40 2.78
CA THR A 59 -7.44 6.41 3.56
C THR A 59 -7.10 6.15 5.03
N GLY A 60 -7.52 7.05 5.92
CA GLY A 60 -7.27 6.92 7.35
C GLY A 60 -7.54 8.23 8.10
N SER A 61 -6.95 8.37 9.28
CA SER A 61 -7.18 9.55 10.12
C SER A 61 -6.52 10.82 9.56
N PRO A 62 -7.08 12.01 9.82
CA PRO A 62 -6.44 13.28 9.44
C PRO A 62 -5.03 13.47 10.01
N LYS A 63 -4.77 12.91 11.19
CA LYS A 63 -3.44 12.97 11.83
C LYS A 63 -2.39 12.26 10.97
N VAL A 64 -2.71 11.05 10.50
CA VAL A 64 -1.79 10.27 9.66
C VAL A 64 -1.74 10.85 8.24
N GLY A 65 -2.86 11.34 7.69
CA GLY A 65 -2.86 11.99 6.37
C GLY A 65 -1.89 13.18 6.27
N LYS A 66 -1.72 13.96 7.36
CA LYS A 66 -0.70 15.02 7.42
C LYS A 66 0.74 14.51 7.42
N VAL A 67 0.97 13.28 7.91
CA VAL A 67 2.29 12.63 7.83
C VAL A 67 2.54 12.16 6.40
N VAL A 68 1.54 11.53 5.78
CA VAL A 68 1.61 11.07 4.39
C VAL A 68 1.89 12.23 3.43
N MET A 69 1.24 13.38 3.62
CA MET A 69 1.45 14.56 2.76
C MET A 69 2.83 15.21 2.91
N LYS A 70 3.54 14.93 4.01
CA LYS A 70 4.89 15.44 4.26
C LYS A 70 5.99 14.51 3.74
N ALA A 71 5.65 13.25 3.46
CA ALA A 71 6.53 12.30 2.81
C ALA A 71 6.75 12.73 1.35
#